data_AF-A0A929ZWQ7-F1
#
_entry.id   AF-A0A929ZWQ7-F1
#
_cell.length_a   1.000
_cell.length_b   1.000
_cell.length_c   1.000
_cell.angle_alpha   90.00
_cell.angle_beta   90.00
_cell.angle_gamma   90.00
#
_symmetry.space_group_name_H-M   'P 1'
#
loop_
_entity.id
_entity.type
_entity.pdbx_description
1 polymer ?
#
loop_
_entity_poly.entity_id
_entity_poly.type
_entity_poly.pdbx_seq_one_letter_code
_entity_poly.pdbx_strand_id
1 'polypeptide(L)'
;MGITLGCKCEKCGYGFAANIGIGFLYPVAYCEAVTKMKEGNLGEQGKEFFEAFPDGAISCEYIVVQCNECGKLMNVPKLDLYVPKDGYDASKQNKNTRWSVAFSGNGYDYVSPCDLDRHYDLFEQYNHRCTSCNGHTSIVEGFTDRTDDSIDRHVRCPECKSIMKIYFCGHWD
;
A
#
# COMPACT_ATOMS: atom_id res chain seq x y z
N MET A 1 -2.90 5.71 -11.66
CA MET A 1 -2.33 7.05 -11.46
C MET A 1 -1.91 7.20 -10.04
N GLY A 2 -0.65 7.57 -9.85
CA GLY A 2 -0.07 7.83 -8.55
C GLY A 2 0.62 9.18 -8.52
N ILE A 3 1.10 9.53 -7.33
CA ILE A 3 1.90 10.73 -7.12
C ILE A 3 3.26 10.37 -6.54
N THR A 4 4.26 11.17 -6.85
CA THR A 4 5.56 11.09 -6.21
C THR A 4 5.61 12.17 -5.15
N LEU A 5 5.87 11.76 -3.91
CA LEU A 5 6.11 12.65 -2.78
C LEU A 5 7.55 12.51 -2.33
N GLY A 6 8.13 13.58 -1.80
CA GLY A 6 9.50 13.59 -1.32
C GLY A 6 9.66 14.37 -0.02
N CYS A 7 10.77 14.13 0.65
CA CYS A 7 11.22 14.93 1.78
C CYS A 7 12.76 15.01 1.78
N LYS A 8 13.28 16.13 2.29
CA LYS A 8 14.72 16.35 2.42
C LYS A 8 15.01 16.96 3.78
N CYS A 9 16.06 16.47 4.43
CA CYS A 9 16.55 16.98 5.68
C CYS A 9 17.54 18.12 5.43
N GLU A 10 17.19 19.34 5.87
CA GLU A 10 18.08 20.49 5.79
C GLU A 10 19.31 20.38 6.72
N LYS A 11 19.22 19.56 7.78
CA LYS A 11 20.30 19.41 8.77
C LYS A 11 21.40 18.45 8.33
N CYS A 12 21.04 17.31 7.75
CA CYS A 12 22.00 16.25 7.42
C CYS A 12 21.96 15.81 5.94
N GLY A 13 21.12 16.43 5.11
CA GLY A 13 21.04 16.16 3.67
C GLY A 13 20.31 14.88 3.28
N TYR A 14 19.82 14.08 4.25
CA TYR A 14 19.03 12.88 3.97
C TYR A 14 17.84 13.21 3.05
N GLY A 15 17.65 12.44 1.98
CA GLY A 15 16.54 12.58 1.05
C GLY A 15 15.79 11.27 0.90
N PHE A 16 14.48 11.36 0.73
CA PHE A 16 13.61 10.23 0.45
C PHE A 16 12.53 10.65 -0.54
N ALA A 17 12.23 9.79 -1.50
CA ALA A 17 11.15 9.96 -2.46
C ALA A 17 10.39 8.65 -2.59
N ALA A 18 9.07 8.74 -2.71
CA ALA A 18 8.16 7.61 -2.70
C ALA A 18 7.05 7.82 -3.74
N ASN A 19 6.71 6.73 -4.42
CA ASN A 19 5.60 6.66 -5.35
C ASN A 19 4.39 6.12 -4.58
N ILE A 20 3.39 6.97 -4.39
CA ILE A 20 2.16 6.66 -3.66
C ILE A 20 1.07 6.28 -4.66
N GLY A 21 0.25 5.30 -4.28
CA GLY A 21 -0.79 4.73 -5.13
C GLY A 21 -0.24 3.59 -5.99
N ILE A 22 -0.94 3.26 -7.07
CA ILE A 22 -0.56 2.17 -7.96
C ILE A 22 -1.04 2.46 -9.38
N GLY A 23 -0.08 2.49 -10.31
CA GLY A 23 -0.26 2.92 -11.70
C GLY A 23 -1.04 1.91 -12.56
N PHE A 24 -0.82 1.93 -13.87
CA PHE A 24 -1.57 1.08 -14.81
C PHE A 24 -1.44 -0.43 -14.58
N LEU A 25 -0.40 -0.89 -13.89
CA LEU A 25 -0.12 -2.30 -13.63
C LEU A 25 -0.72 -2.86 -12.34
N TYR A 26 -1.68 -2.17 -11.72
CA TYR A 26 -2.34 -2.65 -10.50
C TYR A 26 -2.80 -4.12 -10.55
N PRO A 27 -3.52 -4.59 -11.60
CA PRO A 27 -3.97 -5.98 -11.64
C PRO A 27 -2.82 -6.99 -11.56
N VAL A 28 -1.67 -6.68 -12.18
CA VAL A 28 -0.48 -7.53 -12.15
C VAL A 28 0.11 -7.57 -10.75
N ALA A 29 0.36 -6.40 -10.18
CA ALA A 29 0.95 -6.26 -8.85
C ALA A 29 0.07 -6.91 -7.77
N TYR A 30 -1.26 -6.79 -7.89
CA TYR A 30 -2.22 -7.44 -7.02
C TYR A 30 -2.06 -8.96 -7.05
N CYS A 31 -2.12 -9.57 -8.24
CA CYS A 31 -2.01 -11.03 -8.36
C CYS A 31 -0.66 -11.55 -7.84
N GLU A 32 0.43 -10.83 -8.11
CA GLU A 32 1.75 -11.16 -7.57
C GLU A 32 1.80 -11.09 -6.04
N ALA A 33 1.20 -10.05 -5.44
CA ALA A 33 1.13 -9.89 -3.99
C ALA A 33 0.31 -11.00 -3.34
N VAL A 34 -0.87 -11.33 -3.89
CA VAL A 34 -1.70 -12.44 -3.41
C VAL A 34 -0.96 -13.77 -3.49
N THR A 35 -0.25 -14.02 -4.59
CA THR A 35 0.53 -15.26 -4.76
C THR A 35 1.61 -15.35 -3.69
N LYS A 36 2.40 -14.27 -3.51
CA LYS A 36 3.45 -14.21 -2.50
C LYS A 36 2.92 -14.36 -1.07
N MET A 37 1.75 -13.79 -0.76
CA MET A 37 1.10 -13.97 0.55
C MET A 37 0.68 -15.42 0.78
N LYS A 38 0.02 -16.05 -0.19
CA LYS A 38 -0.41 -17.46 -0.10
C LYS A 38 0.78 -18.41 0.06
N GLU A 39 1.92 -18.08 -0.52
CA GLU A 39 3.17 -18.84 -0.37
C GLU A 39 3.94 -18.54 0.93
N GLY A 40 3.51 -17.55 1.73
CA GLY A 40 4.22 -17.11 2.94
C GLY A 40 5.47 -16.26 2.68
N ASN A 41 5.71 -15.85 1.42
CA ASN A 41 6.83 -15.00 1.03
C ASN A 41 6.72 -13.57 1.57
N LEU A 42 5.53 -13.21 2.06
CA LEU A 42 5.26 -11.97 2.79
C LEU A 42 4.92 -12.26 4.27
N GLY A 43 5.51 -13.31 4.84
CA GLY A 43 5.24 -13.72 6.22
C GLY A 43 3.89 -14.41 6.41
N GLU A 44 3.67 -14.90 7.63
CA GLU A 44 2.53 -15.78 7.92
C GLU A 44 1.19 -15.04 7.98
N GLN A 45 1.15 -13.73 8.27
CA GLN A 45 -0.11 -12.97 8.40
C GLN A 45 -1.00 -13.12 7.17
N GLY A 46 -0.45 -12.87 5.97
CA GLY A 46 -1.19 -12.99 4.72
C GLY A 46 -1.53 -14.44 4.37
N LYS A 47 -0.65 -15.38 4.74
CA LYS A 47 -0.84 -16.81 4.48
C LYS A 47 -1.99 -17.38 5.31
N GLU A 48 -1.94 -17.19 6.63
CA GLU A 48 -2.99 -17.58 7.56
C GLU A 48 -4.33 -16.93 7.20
N PHE A 49 -4.30 -15.66 6.77
CA PHE A 49 -5.48 -14.96 6.29
C PHE A 49 -6.13 -15.64 5.08
N PHE A 50 -5.36 -15.97 4.02
CA PHE A 50 -5.91 -16.63 2.84
C PHE A 50 -6.28 -18.09 3.06
N GLU A 51 -5.67 -18.77 4.05
CA GLU A 51 -6.10 -20.09 4.49
C GLU A 51 -7.46 -20.04 5.20
N ALA A 52 -7.69 -19.01 6.03
CA ALA A 52 -8.95 -18.80 6.75
C ALA A 52 -10.07 -18.21 5.87
N PHE A 53 -9.73 -17.32 4.94
CA PHE A 53 -10.64 -16.61 4.06
C PHE A 53 -10.19 -16.74 2.59
N PRO A 54 -10.53 -17.85 1.91
CA PRO A 54 -10.13 -18.07 0.52
C PRO A 54 -10.61 -16.98 -0.46
N ASP A 55 -11.76 -16.37 -0.16
CA ASP A 55 -12.37 -15.25 -0.92
C ASP A 55 -11.96 -13.86 -0.38
N GLY A 56 -11.00 -13.82 0.54
CA GLY A 56 -10.42 -12.59 1.05
C GLY A 56 -9.73 -11.78 -0.05
N ALA A 57 -9.55 -10.49 0.21
CA ALA A 57 -8.90 -9.56 -0.69
C ALA A 57 -7.86 -8.71 0.06
N ILE A 58 -6.99 -8.03 -0.69
CA ILE A 58 -5.96 -7.16 -0.12
C ILE A 58 -5.93 -5.80 -0.80
N SER A 59 -5.51 -4.77 -0.07
CA SER A 59 -5.06 -3.52 -0.70
C SER A 59 -3.65 -3.68 -1.26
N CYS A 60 -3.29 -2.96 -2.32
CA CYS A 60 -1.97 -3.09 -2.95
C CYS A 60 -1.36 -1.75 -3.37
N GLU A 61 -1.99 -0.63 -3.05
CA GLU A 61 -1.46 0.71 -3.24
C GLU A 61 -0.16 0.90 -2.45
N TYR A 62 0.82 1.59 -3.03
CA TYR A 62 2.04 1.92 -2.30
C TYR A 62 1.79 3.03 -1.27
N ILE A 63 2.31 2.79 -0.08
CA ILE A 63 2.32 3.71 1.07
C ILE A 63 3.76 3.87 1.58
N VAL A 64 3.95 4.85 2.47
CA VAL A 64 5.20 5.00 3.21
C VAL A 64 5.00 4.62 4.66
N VAL A 65 5.90 3.79 5.16
CA VAL A 65 6.00 3.44 6.58
C VAL A 65 7.35 3.90 7.13
N GLN A 66 7.36 4.24 8.42
CA GLN A 66 8.58 4.54 9.17
C GLN A 66 8.79 3.47 10.25
N CYS A 67 10.01 2.92 10.32
CA CYS A 67 10.40 2.04 11.40
C CYS A 67 10.45 2.79 12.73
N ASN A 68 9.83 2.22 13.76
CA ASN A 68 9.73 2.84 15.09
C ASN A 68 11.06 2.80 15.85
N GLU A 69 11.94 1.85 15.52
CA GLU A 69 13.21 1.61 16.18
C GLU A 69 14.36 2.38 15.51
N CYS A 70 14.61 2.15 14.22
CA CYS A 70 15.72 2.80 13.52
C CYS A 70 15.30 4.09 12.78
N GLY A 71 14.01 4.33 12.58
CA GLY A 71 13.51 5.51 11.88
C GLY A 71 13.54 5.42 10.35
N LYS A 72 14.00 4.30 9.77
CA LYS A 72 14.08 4.12 8.31
C LYS A 72 12.70 4.28 7.65
N LEU A 73 12.64 5.08 6.58
CA LEU A 73 11.48 5.21 5.70
C LEU A 73 11.52 4.14 4.61
N MET A 74 10.36 3.59 4.27
CA MET A 74 10.21 2.55 3.25
C MET A 74 8.94 2.77 2.45
N ASN A 75 9.04 2.61 1.13
CA ASN A 75 7.91 2.61 0.21
C ASN A 75 7.48 1.17 -0.04
N VAL A 76 6.31 0.78 0.48
CA VAL A 76 5.84 -0.62 0.52
C VAL A 76 4.38 -0.69 0.03
N PRO A 77 3.94 -1.82 -0.55
CA PRO A 77 2.51 -2.02 -0.80
C PRO A 77 1.75 -2.08 0.52
N LYS A 78 0.53 -1.55 0.57
CA LYS A 78 -0.26 -1.42 1.81
C LYS A 78 -0.61 -2.78 2.43
N LEU A 79 -1.15 -3.70 1.63
CA LEU A 79 -1.38 -5.11 1.99
C LEU A 79 -2.43 -5.36 3.07
N ASP A 80 -3.20 -4.35 3.51
CA ASP A 80 -4.32 -4.55 4.44
C ASP A 80 -5.29 -5.62 3.93
N LEU A 81 -5.85 -6.38 4.86
CA LEU A 81 -6.61 -7.60 4.64
C LEU A 81 -8.11 -7.33 4.74
N TYR A 82 -8.89 -7.83 3.78
CA TYR A 82 -10.31 -7.52 3.64
C TYR A 82 -11.15 -8.77 3.43
N VAL A 83 -12.29 -8.85 4.10
CA VAL A 83 -13.26 -9.95 3.92
C VAL A 83 -14.50 -9.46 3.15
N PRO A 84 -15.11 -10.29 2.29
CA PRO A 84 -16.36 -9.96 1.63
C PRO A 84 -17.45 -9.56 2.64
N LYS A 85 -18.21 -8.51 2.34
CA LYS A 85 -19.41 -8.15 3.09
C LYS A 85 -20.46 -9.26 3.00
N ASP A 86 -21.29 -9.39 4.04
CA ASP A 86 -22.39 -10.35 4.05
C ASP A 86 -23.29 -10.21 2.81
N GLY A 87 -23.49 -11.33 2.11
CA GLY A 87 -24.32 -11.40 0.90
C GLY A 87 -23.62 -10.95 -0.39
N TYR A 88 -22.37 -10.48 -0.33
CA TYR A 88 -21.54 -10.31 -1.52
C TYR A 88 -20.91 -11.65 -1.93
N ASP A 89 -21.01 -11.98 -3.22
CA ASP A 89 -20.44 -13.19 -3.80
C ASP A 89 -19.37 -12.80 -4.82
N ALA A 90 -18.10 -12.89 -4.39
CA ALA A 90 -16.95 -12.51 -5.20
C ALA A 90 -16.85 -13.33 -6.50
N SER A 91 -17.40 -14.56 -6.54
CA SER A 91 -17.38 -15.41 -7.73
C SER A 91 -18.26 -14.88 -8.86
N LYS A 92 -19.24 -14.02 -8.54
CA LYS A 92 -20.19 -13.43 -9.50
C LYS A 92 -19.73 -12.08 -10.06
N GLN A 93 -18.54 -11.62 -9.69
CA GLN A 93 -18.03 -10.34 -10.12
C GLN A 93 -17.75 -10.34 -11.63
N ASN A 94 -18.21 -9.29 -12.33
CA ASN A 94 -17.97 -9.15 -13.77
C ASN A 94 -16.53 -8.66 -14.04
N LYS A 95 -15.65 -9.61 -14.32
CA LYS A 95 -14.22 -9.38 -14.61
C LYS A 95 -13.93 -8.79 -15.99
N ASN A 96 -14.95 -8.46 -16.80
CA ASN A 96 -14.77 -7.89 -18.15
C ASN A 96 -14.66 -6.36 -18.18
N THR A 97 -14.61 -5.70 -17.02
CA THR A 97 -14.43 -4.25 -16.96
C THR A 97 -12.96 -3.91 -17.18
N ARG A 98 -12.69 -3.15 -18.24
CA ARG A 98 -11.35 -2.68 -18.59
C ARG A 98 -10.78 -1.80 -17.47
N TRP A 99 -9.60 -2.14 -16.96
CA TRP A 99 -8.88 -1.35 -15.95
C TRP A 99 -8.48 0.04 -16.46
N SER A 100 -7.78 0.12 -17.58
CA SER A 100 -7.38 1.38 -18.21
C SER A 100 -7.30 1.28 -19.73
N VAL A 101 -7.19 2.43 -20.40
CA VAL A 101 -6.97 2.49 -21.86
C VAL A 101 -5.63 1.83 -22.22
N ALA A 102 -4.60 2.03 -21.40
CA ALA A 102 -3.26 1.48 -21.64
C ALA A 102 -3.16 -0.02 -21.30
N PHE A 103 -3.93 -0.51 -20.33
CA PHE A 103 -3.89 -1.89 -19.86
C PHE A 103 -5.28 -2.35 -19.41
N SER A 104 -5.81 -3.41 -20.02
CA SER A 104 -7.18 -3.85 -19.73
C SER A 104 -7.33 -4.57 -18.39
N GLY A 105 -6.28 -5.21 -17.88
CA GLY A 105 -6.40 -6.11 -16.72
C GLY A 105 -7.17 -7.40 -17.00
N ASN A 106 -7.60 -7.65 -18.23
CA ASN A 106 -8.34 -8.86 -18.57
C ASN A 106 -7.46 -10.10 -18.36
N GLY A 107 -8.01 -11.12 -17.71
CA GLY A 107 -7.30 -12.36 -17.37
C GLY A 107 -6.55 -12.32 -16.04
N TYR A 108 -6.51 -11.17 -15.36
CA TYR A 108 -6.01 -11.07 -13.99
C TYR A 108 -7.17 -11.20 -13.01
N ASP A 109 -6.96 -11.97 -11.95
CA ASP A 109 -7.91 -12.12 -10.87
C ASP A 109 -7.58 -11.13 -9.75
N TYR A 110 -8.08 -9.91 -9.89
CA TYR A 110 -7.79 -8.80 -8.99
C TYR A 110 -9.06 -8.16 -8.44
N VAL A 111 -8.95 -7.62 -7.23
CA VAL A 111 -10.00 -6.80 -6.60
C VAL A 111 -9.55 -5.35 -6.67
N SER A 112 -10.33 -4.49 -7.33
CA SER A 112 -10.00 -3.08 -7.46
C SER A 112 -10.16 -2.34 -6.12
N PRO A 113 -9.48 -1.20 -5.91
CA PRO A 113 -9.72 -0.36 -4.74
C PRO A 113 -11.20 0.04 -4.60
N CYS A 114 -11.86 0.33 -5.72
CA CYS A 114 -13.29 0.62 -5.74
C CYS A 114 -14.16 -0.56 -5.27
N ASP A 115 -13.77 -1.79 -5.60
CA ASP A 115 -14.48 -2.99 -5.16
C ASP A 115 -14.22 -3.26 -3.67
N LEU A 116 -12.98 -3.06 -3.19
CA LEU A 116 -12.66 -3.15 -1.77
C LEU A 116 -13.57 -2.23 -0.95
N ASP A 117 -13.65 -0.95 -1.32
CA ASP A 117 -14.48 0.03 -0.61
C ASP A 117 -15.98 -0.34 -0.59
N ARG A 118 -16.49 -0.87 -1.71
CA ARG A 118 -17.93 -1.15 -1.88
C ARG A 118 -18.35 -2.47 -1.28
N HIS A 119 -17.55 -3.52 -1.46
CA HIS A 119 -17.98 -4.91 -1.31
C HIS A 119 -17.24 -5.67 -0.21
N TYR A 120 -16.23 -5.07 0.41
CA TYR A 120 -15.45 -5.70 1.46
C TYR A 120 -15.41 -4.85 2.73
N ASP A 121 -15.16 -5.51 3.86
CA ASP A 121 -14.87 -4.90 5.15
C ASP A 121 -13.40 -5.14 5.51
N LEU A 122 -12.76 -4.14 6.11
CA LEU A 122 -11.40 -4.26 6.61
C LEU A 122 -11.38 -5.27 7.77
N PHE A 123 -10.64 -6.36 7.59
CA PHE A 123 -10.43 -7.38 8.60
C PHE A 123 -9.27 -6.99 9.52
N GLU A 124 -8.10 -6.71 8.93
CA GLU A 124 -6.90 -6.38 9.68
C GLU A 124 -5.94 -5.51 8.84
N GLN A 125 -5.22 -4.62 9.50
CA GLN A 125 -4.10 -3.91 8.89
C GLN A 125 -2.87 -4.80 8.81
N TYR A 126 -2.14 -4.71 7.71
CA TYR A 126 -0.95 -5.53 7.52
C TYR A 126 0.25 -4.98 8.28
N ASN A 127 0.92 -5.85 9.05
CA ASN A 127 1.99 -5.45 9.96
C ASN A 127 3.36 -5.44 9.26
N HIS A 128 3.68 -4.31 8.63
CA HIS A 128 4.97 -4.11 7.97
C HIS A 128 6.14 -4.15 8.95
N ARG A 129 7.18 -4.91 8.60
CA ARG A 129 8.46 -5.00 9.33
C ARG A 129 9.56 -4.23 8.65
N CYS A 130 10.45 -3.64 9.44
CA CYS A 130 11.60 -2.91 8.92
C CYS A 130 12.56 -3.83 8.16
N THR A 131 12.83 -3.52 6.89
CA THR A 131 13.81 -4.27 6.08
C THR A 131 15.25 -4.21 6.59
N SER A 132 15.58 -3.28 7.49
CA SER A 132 16.94 -3.12 8.04
C SER A 132 17.15 -3.73 9.42
N CYS A 133 16.16 -3.66 10.31
CA CYS A 133 16.30 -4.14 11.69
C CYS A 133 15.20 -5.10 12.13
N ASN A 134 14.28 -5.44 11.22
CA ASN A 134 13.08 -6.23 11.49
C ASN A 134 12.17 -5.66 12.58
N GLY A 135 12.29 -4.38 12.94
CA GLY A 135 11.44 -3.69 13.90
C GLY A 135 10.03 -3.37 13.37
N HIS A 136 9.15 -2.90 14.26
CA HIS A 136 7.80 -2.47 13.90
C HIS A 136 7.82 -1.18 13.09
N THR A 137 6.79 -0.99 12.27
CA THR A 137 6.65 0.22 11.48
C THR A 137 5.29 0.86 11.70
N SER A 138 5.21 2.16 11.44
CA SER A 138 3.96 2.92 11.46
C SER A 138 3.79 3.62 10.12
N ILE A 139 2.55 3.72 9.64
CA ILE A 139 2.21 4.48 8.43
C ILE A 139 2.56 5.96 8.65
N VAL A 140 3.15 6.59 7.64
CA VAL A 140 3.41 8.03 7.66
C VAL A 140 2.29 8.74 6.89
N GLU A 141 1.26 9.18 7.62
CA GLU A 141 0.04 9.77 7.05
C GLU A 141 0.30 10.93 6.09
N GLY A 142 1.36 11.71 6.28
CA GLY A 142 1.73 12.80 5.37
C GLY A 142 2.09 12.37 3.95
N PHE A 143 2.42 11.08 3.74
CA PHE A 143 2.67 10.45 2.44
C PHE A 143 1.40 9.83 1.85
N THR A 144 0.37 10.66 1.67
CA THR A 144 -0.89 10.30 1.03
C THR A 144 -1.21 11.26 -0.12
N ASP A 145 -1.99 10.78 -1.08
CA ASP A 145 -2.53 11.53 -2.20
C ASP A 145 -3.67 12.48 -1.81
N ARG A 146 -4.26 12.29 -0.62
CA ARG A 146 -5.26 13.21 -0.07
C ARG A 146 -4.66 14.60 0.08
N THR A 147 -5.35 15.61 -0.43
CA THR A 147 -4.94 17.02 -0.40
C THR A 147 -5.55 17.79 0.79
N ASP A 148 -5.99 17.10 1.84
CA ASP A 148 -6.59 17.73 3.02
C ASP A 148 -5.52 18.52 3.80
N ASP A 149 -5.83 19.78 4.10
CA ASP A 149 -4.96 20.67 4.89
C ASP A 149 -4.83 20.20 6.35
N SER A 150 -5.72 19.33 6.84
CA SER A 150 -5.63 18.73 8.17
C SER A 150 -4.52 17.68 8.30
N ILE A 151 -3.94 17.21 7.19
CA ILE A 151 -2.94 16.15 7.18
C ILE A 151 -1.58 16.73 7.57
N ASP A 152 -0.99 16.18 8.63
CA ASP A 152 0.37 16.55 9.02
C ASP A 152 1.40 16.06 8.00
N ARG A 153 1.89 16.98 7.16
CA ARG A 153 2.90 16.71 6.12
C ARG A 153 4.32 16.84 6.64
N HIS A 154 4.59 16.20 7.77
CA HIS A 154 5.89 16.17 8.39
C HIS A 154 6.31 14.74 8.76
N VAL A 155 7.62 14.51 8.77
CA VAL A 155 8.18 13.22 9.16
C VAL A 155 9.53 13.43 9.84
N ARG A 156 9.90 12.56 10.78
CA ARG A 156 11.20 12.63 11.45
C ARG A 156 12.29 12.08 10.54
N CYS A 157 13.40 12.79 10.43
CA CYS A 157 14.59 12.34 9.72
C CYS A 157 15.13 11.04 10.35
N PRO A 158 15.37 9.97 9.57
CA PRO A 158 15.94 8.73 10.11
C PRO A 158 17.30 8.94 10.78
N GLU A 159 18.14 9.80 10.19
CA GLU A 159 19.55 10.00 10.58
C GLU A 159 19.72 10.92 11.79
N CYS A 160 19.07 12.09 11.79
CA CYS A 160 19.32 13.12 12.82
C CYS A 160 18.06 13.57 13.58
N LYS A 161 16.93 12.89 13.35
CA LYS A 161 15.63 13.08 14.02
C LYS A 161 14.99 14.47 13.88
N SER A 162 15.58 15.39 13.10
CA SER A 162 14.94 16.66 12.76
C SER A 162 13.67 16.44 11.95
N ILE A 163 12.71 17.35 12.07
CA ILE A 163 11.48 17.31 11.28
C ILE A 163 11.78 17.69 9.83
N MET A 164 11.24 16.92 8.89
CA MET A 164 11.30 17.18 7.46
C MET A 164 9.89 17.42 6.94
N LYS A 165 9.74 18.40 6.05
CA LYS A 165 8.48 18.66 5.35
C LYS A 165 8.35 17.73 4.14
N ILE A 166 7.17 17.15 3.96
CA ILE A 166 6.82 16.36 2.79
C ILE A 166 6.29 17.31 1.71
N TYR A 167 6.77 17.14 0.49
CA TYR A 167 6.41 17.96 -0.67
C TYR A 167 6.06 17.09 -1.88
N PHE A 168 5.26 17.67 -2.76
CA PHE A 168 4.86 17.06 -4.02
C PHE A 168 6.01 17.15 -5.04
N CYS A 169 6.33 16.03 -5.68
CA CYS A 169 7.37 15.94 -6.72
C CYS A 169 6.79 15.79 -8.13
N GLY A 170 5.64 15.15 -8.29
CA GLY A 170 5.06 14.91 -9.61
C GLY A 170 3.94 13.87 -9.60
N HIS A 171 3.35 13.65 -10.78
CA HIS A 171 2.44 12.54 -11.06
C HIS A 171 3.21 11.42 -11.76
N TRP A 172 2.76 10.17 -11.59
CA TRP A 172 3.33 9.03 -12.30
C TRP A 172 2.25 8.02 -12.70
N ASP A 173 2.50 7.40 -13.84
CA ASP A 173 1.67 6.36 -14.45
C ASP A 173 2.46 5.51 -15.44
#